data_AF-A0A7G3ZBP9-F1
#
_entry.id   AF-A0A7G3ZBP9-F1
#
_cell.length_a   1.000
_cell.length_b   1.000
_cell.length_c   1.000
_cell.angle_alpha   90.00
_cell.angle_beta   90.00
_cell.angle_gamma   90.00
#
_symmetry.space_group_name_H-M   'P 1'
#
loop_
_entity.id
_entity.type
_entity.pdbx_description
1 polymer ?
#
loop_
_entity_poly.entity_id
_entity_poly.type
_entity_poly.pdbx_seq_one_letter_code
_entity_poly.pdbx_strand_id
1 'polypeptide(L)'
;MSSPRHDPISLKEIPPEPIEDGKAPEIRKEPKKLFGIPIYPVSNRSVVLGLRRVQKYSTIPIALYFPLHAVNTLVVPALSPGSLPDDVLMMVRELLPSFTTKLLVASIALHLGSGAVLRIWQTWKQYVGSGKKGHRRHHRKEKQLRVTDAAERDSQRLIGLTGGLSGYFVGFNRRFSTSPQVLSGYILLPALGYHMAIMKFIPDSPGFYVDVDFSFVKWILQNDDWRIKWLAGIIPLSLLIYSGTYHIVAGACQYLQIRSLQARRQWSNVLFALTLSGLVAVYRLSKWSPTLAGSTQYRKIFEKIHLL
;
A
#
# COMPACT_ATOMS: atom_id res chain seq x y z
N MET A 1 -66.16 71.15 -43.88
CA MET A 1 -64.85 70.54 -44.20
C MET A 1 -64.69 69.30 -43.32
N SER A 2 -64.86 68.12 -43.92
CA SER A 2 -64.86 66.81 -43.27
C SER A 2 -63.47 66.19 -43.32
N SER A 3 -62.99 65.71 -42.17
CA SER A 3 -61.66 65.10 -41.99
C SER A 3 -61.51 63.80 -42.79
N PRO A 4 -60.34 63.50 -43.39
CA PRO A 4 -60.12 62.22 -44.07
C PRO A 4 -59.98 61.08 -43.06
N ARG A 5 -60.76 60.01 -43.26
CA ARG A 5 -60.60 58.74 -42.52
C ARG A 5 -59.30 58.09 -42.99
N HIS A 6 -58.39 57.82 -42.06
CA HIS A 6 -57.31 56.87 -42.30
C HIS A 6 -57.87 55.46 -42.19
N ASP A 7 -57.83 54.71 -43.30
CA ASP A 7 -58.11 53.28 -43.28
C ASP A 7 -57.06 52.55 -42.43
N PRO A 8 -57.44 51.60 -41.57
CA PRO A 8 -56.48 50.82 -40.81
C PRO A 8 -55.66 49.97 -41.78
N ILE A 9 -54.34 50.04 -41.63
CA ILE A 9 -53.34 49.23 -42.34
C ILE A 9 -53.77 47.76 -42.26
N SER A 10 -54.12 47.18 -43.41
CA SER A 10 -54.42 45.75 -43.54
C SER A 10 -53.17 44.94 -43.17
N LEU A 11 -53.21 44.30 -42.00
CA LEU A 11 -52.16 43.40 -41.55
C LEU A 11 -52.19 42.15 -42.43
N LYS A 12 -51.19 42.02 -43.31
CA LYS A 12 -50.99 40.82 -44.10
C LYS A 12 -50.40 39.73 -43.20
N GLU A 13 -51.19 38.69 -42.91
CA GLU A 13 -50.67 37.50 -42.24
C GLU A 13 -49.61 36.84 -43.14
N ILE A 14 -48.39 36.76 -42.60
CA ILE A 14 -47.29 36.00 -43.19
C ILE A 14 -47.32 34.62 -42.50
N PRO A 15 -47.34 33.51 -43.25
CA PRO A 15 -47.30 32.18 -42.64
C PRO A 15 -45.99 32.01 -41.85
N PRO A 16 -46.02 31.38 -40.66
CA PRO A 16 -44.83 31.20 -39.86
C PRO A 16 -43.82 30.31 -40.60
N GLU A 17 -42.57 30.76 -40.66
CA GLU A 17 -41.46 29.89 -41.09
C GLU A 17 -41.31 28.73 -40.07
N PRO A 18 -41.05 27.49 -40.54
CA PRO A 18 -40.81 26.38 -39.65
C PRO A 18 -39.63 26.70 -38.73
N ILE A 19 -39.85 26.68 -37.42
CA ILE A 19 -38.77 26.70 -36.44
C ILE A 19 -38.01 25.38 -36.64
N GLU A 20 -36.81 25.43 -37.25
CA GLU A 20 -35.89 24.30 -37.18
C GLU A 20 -35.68 23.97 -35.70
N ASP A 21 -36.00 22.73 -35.34
CA ASP A 21 -35.96 22.19 -33.98
C ASP A 21 -34.82 22.82 -33.18
N GLY A 22 -35.18 23.57 -32.13
CA GLY A 22 -34.29 24.34 -31.27
C GLY A 22 -33.26 23.50 -30.50
N LYS A 23 -32.38 22.80 -31.20
CA LYS A 23 -31.12 22.31 -30.67
C LYS A 23 -30.13 23.44 -30.82
N ALA A 24 -29.87 24.12 -29.70
CA ALA A 24 -28.70 24.98 -29.58
C ALA A 24 -27.49 24.25 -30.18
N PRO A 25 -26.64 24.92 -30.97
CA PRO A 25 -25.48 24.28 -31.57
C PRO A 25 -24.68 23.60 -30.47
N GLU A 26 -24.49 22.29 -30.62
CA GLU A 26 -23.75 21.49 -29.67
C GLU A 26 -22.30 22.00 -29.71
N ILE A 27 -21.94 22.88 -28.76
CA ILE A 27 -20.58 23.41 -28.64
C ILE A 27 -19.69 22.21 -28.29
N ARG A 28 -19.17 21.53 -29.32
CA ARG A 28 -18.12 20.52 -29.19
C ARG A 28 -16.92 21.24 -28.60
N LYS A 29 -16.74 21.09 -27.28
CA LYS A 29 -15.55 21.59 -26.59
C LYS A 29 -14.34 20.93 -27.23
N GLU A 30 -13.56 21.70 -27.99
CA GLU A 30 -12.33 21.19 -28.56
C GLU A 30 -11.44 20.61 -27.45
N PRO A 31 -10.82 19.44 -27.67
CA PRO A 31 -9.94 18.84 -26.69
C PRO A 31 -8.81 19.83 -26.39
N LYS A 32 -8.56 20.09 -25.10
CA LYS A 32 -7.45 20.94 -24.68
C LYS A 32 -6.15 20.29 -25.17
N LYS A 33 -5.45 20.95 -26.08
CA LYS A 33 -4.13 20.52 -26.56
C LYS A 33 -3.10 20.91 -25.50
N LEU A 34 -2.40 19.93 -24.95
CA LEU A 34 -1.18 20.17 -24.16
C LEU A 34 -0.03 19.65 -25.02
N PHE A 35 0.93 20.51 -25.38
CA PHE A 35 2.06 20.17 -26.25
C PHE A 35 1.66 19.51 -27.59
N GLY A 36 0.60 20.00 -28.25
CA GLY A 36 0.19 19.53 -29.59
C GLY A 36 -0.49 18.16 -29.63
N ILE A 37 -0.56 17.43 -28.52
CA ILE A 37 -1.25 16.14 -28.42
C ILE A 37 -2.70 16.40 -27.98
N PRO A 38 -3.72 15.86 -28.71
CA PRO A 38 -5.11 15.97 -28.29
C PRO A 38 -5.32 15.16 -27.00
N ILE A 39 -5.40 15.86 -25.86
CA ILE A 39 -5.77 15.23 -24.59
C ILE A 39 -7.29 15.16 -24.55
N TYR A 40 -7.83 13.97 -24.80
CA TYR A 40 -9.20 13.65 -24.44
C TYR A 40 -9.38 13.89 -22.94
N PRO A 41 -10.48 14.51 -22.49
CA PRO A 41 -10.70 14.76 -21.07
C PRO A 41 -10.77 13.42 -20.32
N VAL A 42 -9.64 12.98 -19.76
CA VAL A 42 -9.58 11.77 -18.95
C VAL A 42 -10.47 12.04 -17.76
N SER A 43 -11.58 11.31 -17.68
CA SER A 43 -12.52 11.53 -16.59
C SER A 43 -11.80 11.31 -15.25
N ASN A 44 -12.03 12.19 -14.28
CA ASN A 44 -11.49 12.05 -12.92
C ASN A 44 -11.80 10.67 -12.33
N ARG A 45 -12.92 10.06 -12.74
CA ARG A 45 -13.30 8.70 -12.35
C ARG A 45 -12.37 7.65 -12.97
N SER A 46 -12.03 7.78 -14.25
CA SER A 46 -11.11 6.89 -14.96
C SER A 46 -9.71 6.90 -14.35
N VAL A 47 -9.17 8.09 -14.00
CA VAL A 47 -7.87 8.20 -13.34
C VAL A 47 -7.86 7.48 -11.99
N VAL A 48 -8.88 7.73 -11.15
CA VAL A 48 -8.99 7.09 -9.84
C VAL A 48 -9.16 5.57 -9.95
N LEU A 49 -9.96 5.10 -10.92
CA LEU A 49 -10.12 3.66 -11.16
C LEU A 49 -8.83 3.02 -11.67
N GLY A 50 -8.11 3.69 -12.58
CA GLY A 50 -6.82 3.26 -13.09
C GLY A 50 -5.79 3.11 -11.98
N LEU A 51 -5.59 4.15 -11.17
CA LEU A 51 -4.67 4.12 -10.03
C LEU A 51 -5.01 3.02 -9.02
N ARG A 52 -6.30 2.79 -8.73
CA ARG A 52 -6.72 1.69 -7.83
C ARG A 52 -6.41 0.32 -8.42
N ARG A 53 -6.56 0.14 -9.73
CA ARG A 53 -6.19 -1.10 -10.43
C ARG A 53 -4.67 -1.31 -10.37
N VAL A 54 -3.88 -0.28 -10.68
CA VAL A 54 -2.41 -0.35 -10.57
C VAL A 54 -2.01 -0.73 -9.16
N GLN A 55 -2.54 -0.05 -8.14
CA GLN A 55 -2.25 -0.33 -6.73
C GLN A 55 -2.59 -1.77 -6.33
N LYS A 56 -3.70 -2.31 -6.85
CA LYS A 56 -4.17 -3.66 -6.56
C LYS A 56 -3.34 -4.72 -7.29
N TYR A 57 -3.07 -4.54 -8.58
CA TYR A 57 -2.39 -5.57 -9.37
C TYR A 57 -0.87 -5.58 -9.16
N SER A 58 -0.29 -4.44 -8.76
CA SER A 58 1.13 -4.37 -8.36
C SER A 58 1.44 -5.19 -7.11
N THR A 59 0.46 -5.70 -6.36
CA THR A 59 0.73 -6.58 -5.22
C THR A 59 0.95 -8.04 -5.62
N ILE A 60 0.65 -8.44 -6.87
CA ILE A 60 0.73 -9.85 -7.29
C ILE A 60 2.15 -10.42 -7.12
N PRO A 61 3.23 -9.77 -7.64
CA PRO A 61 4.58 -10.32 -7.47
C PRO A 61 4.99 -10.44 -6.00
N ILE A 62 4.59 -9.47 -5.18
CA ILE A 62 4.85 -9.49 -3.73
C ILE A 62 4.09 -10.63 -3.05
N ALA A 63 2.82 -10.85 -3.41
CA ALA A 63 1.99 -11.90 -2.86
C ALA A 63 2.49 -13.31 -3.21
N LEU A 64 3.09 -13.47 -4.39
CA LEU A 64 3.70 -14.74 -4.81
C LEU A 64 5.07 -14.98 -4.18
N TYR A 65 5.88 -13.93 -4.03
CA TYR A 65 7.21 -14.03 -3.42
C TYR A 65 7.17 -14.18 -1.90
N PHE A 66 6.23 -13.51 -1.23
CA PHE A 66 6.19 -13.46 0.23
C PHE A 66 6.13 -14.83 0.91
N PRO A 67 5.35 -15.83 0.47
CA PRO A 67 5.37 -17.16 1.07
C PRO A 67 6.76 -17.80 1.09
N LEU A 68 7.51 -17.72 -0.03
CA LEU A 68 8.88 -18.25 -0.11
C LEU A 68 9.80 -17.51 0.87
N HIS A 69 9.72 -16.18 0.87
CA HIS A 69 10.50 -15.36 1.77
C HIS A 69 10.17 -15.65 3.24
N ALA A 70 8.88 -15.73 3.59
CA ALA A 70 8.40 -15.97 4.94
C ALA A 70 8.80 -17.36 5.45
N VAL A 71 8.75 -18.39 4.61
CA VAL A 71 9.26 -19.72 4.98
C VAL A 71 10.76 -19.63 5.28
N ASN A 72 11.53 -19.04 4.36
CA ASN A 72 12.99 -18.97 4.49
C ASN A 72 13.45 -18.11 5.68
N THR A 73 12.78 -16.99 5.98
CA THR A 73 13.25 -16.02 6.98
C THR A 73 12.50 -16.05 8.30
N LEU A 74 11.26 -16.52 8.34
CA LEU A 74 10.43 -16.54 9.56
C LEU A 74 10.23 -17.94 10.12
N VAL A 75 10.09 -18.95 9.26
CA VAL A 75 9.76 -20.33 9.68
C VAL A 75 11.01 -21.16 9.87
N VAL A 76 11.84 -21.28 8.83
CA VAL A 76 13.04 -22.13 8.84
C VAL A 76 14.00 -21.76 9.98
N PRO A 77 14.39 -20.49 10.21
CA PRO A 77 15.33 -20.16 11.27
C PRO A 77 14.69 -20.27 12.67
N ALA A 78 13.37 -20.21 12.76
CA ALA A 78 12.65 -20.47 14.01
C ALA A 78 12.68 -21.95 14.40
N LEU A 79 12.81 -22.87 13.43
CA LEU A 79 12.91 -24.31 13.63
C LEU A 79 14.36 -24.80 13.71
N SER A 80 15.22 -24.31 12.81
CA SER A 80 16.65 -24.64 12.73
C SER A 80 17.45 -23.39 12.31
N PRO A 81 18.09 -22.68 13.25
CA PRO A 81 18.89 -21.48 12.98
C PRO A 81 20.31 -21.80 12.46
N GLY A 82 20.61 -23.10 12.22
CA GLY A 82 21.91 -23.59 11.74
C GLY A 82 22.19 -23.23 10.28
N SER A 83 22.56 -24.21 9.46
CA SER A 83 22.80 -24.04 8.01
C SER A 83 21.53 -24.10 7.16
N LEU A 84 20.45 -24.69 7.68
CA LEU A 84 19.20 -24.89 6.94
C LEU A 84 18.61 -23.61 6.31
N PRO A 85 18.65 -22.42 6.97
CA PRO A 85 18.21 -21.18 6.34
C PRO A 85 19.02 -20.81 5.09
N ASP A 86 20.33 -21.09 5.08
CA ASP A 86 21.20 -20.83 3.93
C ASP A 86 20.90 -21.82 2.78
N ASP A 87 20.67 -23.10 3.10
CA ASP A 87 20.29 -24.11 2.10
C ASP A 87 18.95 -23.76 1.41
N VAL A 88 17.95 -23.35 2.22
CA VAL A 88 16.65 -22.92 1.70
C VAL A 88 16.77 -21.61 0.92
N LEU A 89 17.62 -20.68 1.36
CA LEU A 89 17.89 -19.45 0.62
C LEU A 89 18.47 -19.75 -0.77
N MET A 90 19.42 -20.67 -0.86
CA MET A 90 20.03 -21.08 -2.13
C MET A 90 19.00 -21.75 -3.06
N MET A 91 18.15 -22.63 -2.52
CA MET A 91 17.04 -23.21 -3.27
C MET A 91 16.08 -22.13 -3.80
N VAL A 92 15.70 -21.15 -2.97
CA VAL A 92 14.82 -20.05 -3.39
C VAL A 92 15.47 -19.18 -4.46
N ARG A 93 16.79 -18.92 -4.37
CA ARG A 93 17.55 -18.17 -5.38
C ARG A 93 17.55 -18.90 -6.73
N GLU A 94 17.69 -20.23 -6.73
CA GLU A 94 17.67 -21.05 -7.95
C GLU A 94 16.26 -21.11 -8.60
N LEU A 95 15.22 -21.20 -7.78
CA LEU A 95 13.82 -21.25 -8.26
C LEU A 95 13.33 -19.93 -8.88
N LEU A 96 13.93 -18.80 -8.48
CA LEU A 96 13.46 -17.47 -8.86
C LEU A 96 14.24 -16.92 -10.06
N PRO A 97 13.55 -16.37 -11.08
CA PRO A 97 14.23 -15.72 -12.20
C PRO A 97 15.14 -14.58 -11.77
N SER A 98 16.22 -14.33 -12.52
CA SER A 98 17.20 -13.27 -12.23
C SER A 98 16.59 -11.86 -12.17
N PHE A 99 15.48 -11.62 -12.88
CA PHE A 99 14.77 -10.34 -12.87
C PHE A 99 13.83 -10.15 -11.66
N THR A 100 13.67 -11.15 -10.79
CA THR A 100 12.72 -11.13 -9.67
C THR A 100 12.91 -9.91 -8.77
N THR A 101 14.15 -9.55 -8.44
CA THR A 101 14.42 -8.35 -7.62
C THR A 101 13.89 -7.08 -8.30
N LYS A 102 14.15 -6.91 -9.60
CA LYS A 102 13.67 -5.75 -10.37
C LYS A 102 12.14 -5.71 -10.41
N LEU A 103 11.51 -6.86 -10.61
CA LEU A 103 10.05 -6.99 -10.60
C LEU A 103 9.45 -6.61 -9.24
N LEU A 104 10.04 -7.08 -8.14
CA LEU A 104 9.59 -6.75 -6.78
C LEU A 104 9.74 -5.26 -6.48
N VAL A 105 10.89 -4.66 -6.81
CA VAL A 105 11.13 -3.22 -6.63
C VAL A 105 10.14 -2.39 -7.44
N ALA A 106 9.92 -2.73 -8.71
CA ALA A 106 8.94 -2.05 -9.56
C ALA A 106 7.51 -2.19 -9.00
N SER A 107 7.16 -3.38 -8.50
CA SER A 107 5.86 -3.67 -7.89
C SER A 107 5.61 -2.85 -6.62
N ILE A 108 6.62 -2.76 -5.75
CA ILE A 108 6.60 -1.93 -4.54
C ILE A 108 6.45 -0.45 -4.94
N ALA A 109 7.25 0.04 -5.88
CA ALA A 109 7.20 1.41 -6.35
C ALA A 109 5.82 1.78 -6.92
N LEU A 110 5.25 0.91 -7.77
CA LEU A 110 3.91 1.09 -8.32
C LEU A 110 2.83 1.08 -7.24
N HIS A 111 2.92 0.17 -6.26
CA HIS A 111 1.97 0.10 -5.15
C HIS A 111 1.98 1.38 -4.30
N LEU A 112 3.17 1.84 -3.93
CA LEU A 112 3.38 3.03 -3.11
C LEU A 112 2.99 4.29 -3.88
N GLY A 113 3.47 4.43 -5.12
CA GLY A 113 3.24 5.60 -5.97
C GLY A 113 1.75 5.79 -6.27
N SER A 114 1.06 4.73 -6.71
CA SER A 114 -0.38 4.81 -6.98
C SER A 114 -1.20 5.11 -5.71
N GLY A 115 -0.81 4.53 -4.56
CA GLY A 115 -1.43 4.82 -3.27
C GLY A 115 -1.21 6.26 -2.80
N ALA A 116 0.01 6.80 -2.96
CA ALA A 116 0.35 8.18 -2.61
C ALA A 116 -0.43 9.18 -3.47
N VAL A 117 -0.45 8.98 -4.80
CA VAL A 117 -1.22 9.83 -5.73
C VAL A 117 -2.70 9.82 -5.38
N LEU A 118 -3.28 8.65 -5.08
CA LEU A 118 -4.69 8.54 -4.67
C LEU A 118 -5.00 9.32 -3.39
N ARG A 119 -4.09 9.31 -2.40
CA ARG A 119 -4.27 10.05 -1.15
C ARG A 119 -4.17 11.56 -1.39
N ILE A 120 -3.14 12.03 -2.09
CA ILE A 120 -2.95 13.44 -2.43
C ILE A 120 -4.15 13.97 -3.21
N TRP A 121 -4.60 13.22 -4.22
CA TRP A 121 -5.77 13.58 -5.03
C TRP A 121 -7.06 13.69 -4.20
N GLN A 122 -7.28 12.75 -3.27
CA GLN A 122 -8.45 12.78 -2.40
C GLN A 122 -8.42 13.96 -1.42
N THR A 123 -7.26 14.23 -0.81
CA THR A 123 -7.06 15.37 0.09
C THR A 123 -7.25 16.69 -0.64
N TRP A 124 -6.67 16.83 -1.84
CA TRP A 124 -6.82 18.03 -2.66
C TRP A 124 -8.28 18.26 -3.07
N LYS A 125 -8.99 17.22 -3.52
CA LYS A 125 -10.42 17.33 -3.84
C LYS A 125 -11.28 17.71 -2.63
N GLN A 126 -10.94 17.22 -1.44
CA GLN A 126 -11.63 17.60 -0.21
C GLN A 126 -11.35 19.06 0.14
N TYR A 127 -10.11 19.52 0.00
CA TYR A 127 -9.72 20.91 0.23
C TYR A 127 -10.45 21.87 -0.73
N VAL A 128 -10.36 21.62 -2.04
CA VAL A 128 -11.00 22.45 -3.09
C VAL A 128 -12.54 22.37 -3.04
N GLY A 129 -13.09 21.21 -2.66
CA GLY A 129 -14.53 20.99 -2.57
C GLY A 129 -15.18 21.44 -1.27
N SER A 130 -14.40 21.88 -0.27
CA SER A 130 -14.92 22.26 1.05
C SER A 130 -15.74 23.56 1.05
N GLY A 131 -15.66 24.38 0.00
CA GLY A 131 -16.52 25.56 -0.17
C GLY A 131 -18.00 25.27 -0.46
N LYS A 132 -18.41 24.01 -0.66
CA LYS A 132 -19.80 23.65 -1.10
C LYS A 132 -20.56 22.69 -0.18
N LYS A 133 -20.11 22.43 1.06
CA LYS A 133 -20.69 21.35 1.90
C LYS A 133 -21.16 21.81 3.28
N GLY A 134 -22.07 22.80 3.31
CA GLY A 134 -22.80 23.18 4.52
C GLY A 134 -23.96 22.25 4.92
N HIS A 135 -24.61 21.51 3.99
CA HIS A 135 -25.94 20.95 4.30
C HIS A 135 -26.14 19.42 4.21
N ARG A 136 -25.13 18.60 3.88
CA ARG A 136 -25.34 17.14 3.67
C ARG A 136 -24.94 16.23 4.83
N ARG A 137 -24.60 16.76 6.00
CA ARG A 137 -24.13 15.95 7.14
C ARG A 137 -25.24 15.39 8.04
N HIS A 138 -26.46 15.93 8.01
CA HIS A 138 -27.52 15.48 8.93
C HIS A 138 -28.30 14.24 8.46
N HIS A 139 -28.51 14.04 7.15
CA HIS A 139 -29.39 12.97 6.67
C HIS A 139 -28.79 11.55 6.64
N ARG A 140 -27.52 11.36 7.01
CA ARG A 140 -26.86 10.04 7.00
C ARG A 140 -26.85 9.35 8.37
N LYS A 141 -27.27 10.03 9.44
CA LYS A 141 -27.24 9.49 10.81
C LYS A 141 -28.37 8.51 11.12
N GLU A 142 -29.45 8.49 10.34
CA GLU A 142 -30.70 7.82 10.75
C GLU A 142 -30.98 6.47 10.08
N LYS A 143 -30.18 6.05 9.08
CA LYS A 143 -30.35 4.75 8.39
C LYS A 143 -29.30 3.68 8.76
N GLN A 144 -28.56 3.86 9.85
CA GLN A 144 -27.48 2.95 10.28
C GLN A 144 -27.85 2.02 11.45
N LEU A 145 -29.04 1.40 11.42
CA LEU A 145 -29.41 0.29 12.33
C LEU A 145 -29.56 -1.07 11.60
N ARG A 146 -29.06 -1.17 10.37
CA ARG A 146 -28.75 -2.47 9.75
C ARG A 146 -27.24 -2.60 9.63
N VAL A 147 -26.67 -3.65 10.22
CA VAL A 147 -25.30 -4.10 9.95
C VAL A 147 -25.27 -4.47 8.47
N THR A 148 -24.93 -3.48 7.65
CA THR A 148 -24.75 -3.64 6.21
C THR A 148 -23.29 -4.00 5.97
N ASP A 149 -23.01 -4.72 4.90
CA ASP A 149 -21.64 -5.03 4.41
C ASP A 149 -20.69 -3.81 4.41
N ALA A 150 -21.24 -2.61 4.26
CA ALA A 150 -20.50 -1.36 4.34
C ALA A 150 -19.97 -1.08 5.77
N ALA A 151 -20.77 -1.33 6.81
CA ALA A 151 -20.38 -1.18 8.21
C ALA A 151 -19.27 -2.18 8.60
N GLU A 152 -19.30 -3.40 8.05
CA GLU A 152 -18.30 -4.45 8.32
C GLU A 152 -16.99 -4.29 7.51
N ARG A 153 -17.04 -3.59 6.37
CA ARG A 153 -15.84 -3.10 5.66
C ARG A 153 -15.23 -1.89 6.37
N ASP A 154 -16.08 -0.98 6.84
CA ASP A 154 -15.66 0.16 7.64
C ASP A 154 -15.05 -0.29 8.98
N SER A 155 -15.55 -1.37 9.60
CA SER A 155 -14.97 -1.91 10.84
C SER A 155 -13.54 -2.43 10.66
N GLN A 156 -13.22 -3.13 9.57
CA GLN A 156 -11.84 -3.57 9.32
C GLN A 156 -10.90 -2.37 9.11
N ARG A 157 -11.39 -1.33 8.44
CA ARG A 157 -10.63 -0.11 8.20
C ARG A 157 -10.45 0.74 9.47
N LEU A 158 -11.44 0.75 10.36
CA LEU A 158 -11.44 1.58 11.58
C LEU A 158 -10.84 0.86 12.80
N ILE A 159 -10.93 -0.47 12.86
CA ILE A 159 -10.66 -1.28 14.05
C ILE A 159 -9.60 -2.38 13.80
N GLY A 160 -9.26 -2.69 12.54
CA GLY A 160 -8.24 -3.69 12.19
C GLY A 160 -8.81 -5.10 11.93
N LEU A 161 -7.93 -6.10 11.70
CA LEU A 161 -8.32 -7.43 11.19
C LEU A 161 -9.38 -8.15 12.04
N THR A 162 -9.25 -8.07 13.36
CA THR A 162 -10.16 -8.68 14.34
C THR A 162 -10.76 -7.68 15.33
N GLY A 163 -10.74 -6.39 14.99
CA GLY A 163 -11.25 -5.36 15.90
C GLY A 163 -10.28 -4.95 17.01
N GLY A 164 -8.96 -5.11 16.79
CA GLY A 164 -7.90 -4.70 17.70
C GLY A 164 -7.82 -5.61 18.94
N LEU A 165 -6.63 -6.08 19.29
CA LEU A 165 -6.40 -6.77 20.56
C LEU A 165 -6.90 -5.94 21.77
N SER A 166 -6.95 -4.61 21.66
CA SER A 166 -7.50 -3.71 22.68
C SER A 166 -9.03 -3.68 22.77
N GLY A 167 -9.75 -3.97 21.68
CA GLY A 167 -11.21 -4.00 21.69
C GLY A 167 -11.77 -5.22 22.41
N TYR A 168 -11.04 -6.33 22.36
CA TYR A 168 -11.46 -7.61 22.93
C TYR A 168 -11.03 -7.81 24.41
N PHE A 169 -9.88 -7.24 24.81
CA PHE A 169 -9.37 -7.41 26.18
C PHE A 169 -9.56 -6.19 27.09
N VAL A 170 -9.80 -4.99 26.56
CA VAL A 170 -9.83 -3.75 27.37
C VAL A 170 -11.07 -2.89 27.14
N GLY A 171 -12.04 -3.34 26.32
CA GLY A 171 -13.28 -2.57 26.08
C GLY A 171 -13.07 -1.18 25.46
N PHE A 172 -11.85 -0.85 25.00
CA PHE A 172 -11.55 0.43 24.39
C PHE A 172 -12.05 0.44 22.95
N ASN A 173 -13.29 0.90 22.76
CA ASN A 173 -13.88 1.27 21.47
C ASN A 173 -13.21 2.53 20.88
N ARG A 174 -11.88 2.56 20.79
CA ARG A 174 -11.18 3.66 20.11
C ARG A 174 -11.21 3.43 18.61
N ARG A 175 -12.02 4.22 17.92
CA ARG A 175 -11.93 4.38 16.46
C ARG A 175 -10.60 5.05 16.16
N PHE A 176 -9.70 4.37 15.46
CA PHE A 176 -8.47 4.99 15.01
C PHE A 176 -8.77 6.01 13.91
N SER A 177 -8.15 7.19 13.98
CA SER A 177 -8.27 8.22 12.93
C SER A 177 -7.67 7.76 11.59
N THR A 178 -6.67 6.89 11.66
CA THR A 178 -5.98 6.27 10.53
C THR A 178 -6.18 4.76 10.59
N SER A 179 -6.41 4.12 9.44
CA SER A 179 -6.59 2.68 9.42
C SER A 179 -5.32 1.95 9.84
N PRO A 180 -5.40 0.89 10.66
CA PRO A 180 -4.22 0.15 11.10
C PRO A 180 -3.33 -0.37 9.97
N GLN A 181 -3.91 -0.70 8.80
CA GLN A 181 -3.14 -1.10 7.62
C GLN A 181 -2.39 0.06 6.96
N VAL A 182 -2.93 1.29 7.02
CA VAL A 182 -2.19 2.47 6.54
C VAL A 182 -1.04 2.78 7.49
N LEU A 183 -1.31 2.72 8.79
CA LEU A 183 -0.27 2.88 9.82
C LEU A 183 0.84 1.84 9.66
N SER A 184 0.49 0.57 9.50
CA SER A 184 1.48 -0.49 9.26
C SER A 184 2.27 -0.25 7.98
N GLY A 185 1.65 0.32 6.94
CA GLY A 185 2.34 0.71 5.71
C GLY A 185 3.36 1.83 5.92
N TYR A 186 3.07 2.82 6.79
CA TYR A 186 4.01 3.89 7.12
C TYR A 186 5.20 3.41 7.95
N ILE A 187 5.00 2.40 8.82
CA ILE A 187 6.08 1.78 9.58
C ILE A 187 6.89 0.84 8.67
N LEU A 188 6.21 0.07 7.81
CA LEU A 188 6.81 -0.89 6.90
C LEU A 188 7.72 -0.21 5.87
N LEU A 189 7.33 0.94 5.34
CA LEU A 189 8.10 1.62 4.29
C LEU A 189 9.57 1.89 4.67
N PRO A 190 9.90 2.57 5.78
CA PRO A 190 11.28 2.79 6.17
C PRO A 190 11.99 1.48 6.55
N ALA A 191 11.31 0.55 7.23
CA ALA A 191 11.91 -0.73 7.60
C ALA A 191 12.26 -1.59 6.37
N LEU A 192 11.38 -1.63 5.37
CA LEU A 192 11.61 -2.32 4.10
C LEU A 192 12.68 -1.62 3.27
N GLY A 193 12.68 -0.29 3.24
CA GLY A 193 13.73 0.49 2.57
C GLY A 193 15.11 0.20 3.14
N TYR A 194 15.22 0.19 4.48
CA TYR A 194 16.43 -0.22 5.19
C TYR A 194 16.85 -1.65 4.85
N HIS A 195 15.91 -2.60 4.94
CA HIS A 195 16.15 -4.01 4.59
C HIS A 195 16.68 -4.18 3.16
N MET A 196 16.05 -3.53 2.18
CA MET A 196 16.50 -3.58 0.79
C MET A 196 17.88 -2.93 0.60
N ALA A 197 18.17 -1.85 1.34
CA ALA A 197 19.47 -1.19 1.28
C ALA A 197 20.60 -2.12 1.73
N ILE A 198 20.49 -2.71 2.93
CA ILE A 198 21.57 -3.51 3.51
C ILE A 198 21.67 -4.93 2.93
N MET A 199 20.56 -5.50 2.44
CA MET A 199 20.55 -6.88 1.92
C MET A 199 20.73 -6.96 0.41
N LYS A 200 20.51 -5.86 -0.32
CA LYS A 200 20.50 -5.90 -1.80
C LYS A 200 21.22 -4.73 -2.46
N PHE A 201 20.85 -3.49 -2.18
CA PHE A 201 21.36 -2.35 -2.96
C PHE A 201 22.80 -1.97 -2.65
N ILE A 202 23.20 -2.00 -1.38
CA ILE A 202 24.58 -1.74 -0.98
C ILE A 202 25.50 -2.91 -1.37
N PRO A 203 25.15 -4.18 -1.05
CA PRO A 203 25.99 -5.32 -1.39
C PRO A 203 26.15 -5.60 -2.89
N ASP A 204 25.22 -5.15 -3.74
CA ASP A 204 25.32 -5.28 -5.20
C ASP A 204 25.76 -3.98 -5.90
N SER A 205 26.36 -3.04 -5.17
CA SER A 205 26.74 -1.74 -5.76
C SER A 205 28.01 -1.85 -6.63
N PRO A 206 28.13 -1.03 -7.70
CA PRO A 206 29.33 -1.04 -8.53
C PRO A 206 30.60 -0.81 -7.70
N GLY A 207 31.59 -1.70 -7.83
CA GLY A 207 32.85 -1.63 -7.09
C GLY A 207 32.80 -2.20 -5.66
N PHE A 208 31.65 -2.73 -5.21
CA PHE A 208 31.53 -3.40 -3.91
C PHE A 208 30.51 -4.55 -4.02
N TYR A 209 31.02 -5.78 -4.05
CA TYR A 209 30.20 -6.99 -4.09
C TYR A 209 30.43 -7.84 -2.84
N VAL A 210 29.36 -8.12 -2.10
CA VAL A 210 29.35 -9.02 -0.95
C VAL A 210 28.11 -9.89 -1.03
N ASP A 211 28.27 -11.21 -0.99
CA ASP A 211 27.09 -12.09 -0.92
C ASP A 211 26.48 -12.00 0.48
N VAL A 212 25.18 -11.71 0.53
CA VAL A 212 24.41 -11.57 1.76
C VAL A 212 23.53 -12.79 1.98
N ASP A 213 23.84 -13.51 3.05
CA ASP A 213 23.23 -14.77 3.49
C ASP A 213 22.80 -14.68 4.97
N PHE A 214 22.47 -15.80 5.62
CA PHE A 214 22.17 -15.79 7.05
C PHE A 214 23.42 -15.61 7.93
N SER A 215 24.64 -15.81 7.41
CA SER A 215 25.87 -15.46 8.10
C SER A 215 25.94 -13.95 8.34
N PHE A 216 25.58 -13.14 7.35
CA PHE A 216 25.43 -11.69 7.53
C PHE A 216 24.39 -11.33 8.60
N VAL A 217 23.21 -11.98 8.55
CA VAL A 217 22.13 -11.72 9.53
C VAL A 217 22.56 -12.08 10.95
N LYS A 218 23.21 -13.24 11.13
CA LYS A 218 23.78 -13.66 12.42
C LYS A 218 24.84 -12.66 12.89
N TRP A 219 25.73 -12.23 12.00
CA TRP A 219 26.76 -11.23 12.32
C TRP A 219 26.17 -9.91 12.83
N ILE A 220 25.11 -9.38 12.20
CA ILE A 220 24.44 -8.17 12.71
C ILE A 220 23.84 -8.45 14.10
N LEU A 221 23.10 -9.55 14.26
CA LEU A 221 22.37 -9.86 15.49
C LEU A 221 23.28 -10.20 16.69
N GLN A 222 24.50 -10.65 16.40
CA GLN A 222 25.49 -11.07 17.39
C GLN A 222 26.64 -10.07 17.56
N ASN A 223 26.58 -8.93 16.87
CA ASN A 223 27.65 -7.94 16.89
C ASN A 223 27.94 -7.44 18.32
N ASP A 224 29.23 -7.23 18.62
CA ASP A 224 29.67 -6.66 19.89
C ASP A 224 29.24 -5.20 20.04
N ASP A 225 29.18 -4.45 18.93
CA ASP A 225 28.62 -3.09 18.95
C ASP A 225 27.10 -3.15 19.13
N TRP A 226 26.66 -2.64 20.27
CA TRP A 226 25.24 -2.57 20.62
C TRP A 226 24.42 -1.80 19.58
N ARG A 227 25.00 -0.79 18.92
CA ARG A 227 24.32 0.01 17.88
C ARG A 227 24.00 -0.87 16.68
N ILE A 228 24.98 -1.64 16.20
CA ILE A 228 24.77 -2.57 15.09
C ILE A 228 23.75 -3.64 15.49
N LYS A 229 23.95 -4.25 16.65
CA LYS A 229 23.06 -5.31 17.15
C LYS A 229 21.61 -4.87 17.27
N TRP A 230 21.36 -3.74 17.92
CA TRP A 230 20.00 -3.28 18.22
C TRP A 230 19.42 -2.41 17.11
N LEU A 231 20.12 -1.36 16.68
CA LEU A 231 19.58 -0.37 15.73
C LEU A 231 19.64 -0.87 14.29
N ALA A 232 20.63 -1.68 13.91
CA ALA A 232 20.73 -2.26 12.58
C ALA A 232 20.16 -3.69 12.48
N GLY A 233 20.17 -4.45 13.59
CA GLY A 233 19.66 -5.82 13.63
C GLY A 233 18.25 -5.91 14.19
N ILE A 234 18.17 -6.07 15.52
CA ILE A 234 16.97 -6.55 16.22
C ILE A 234 15.75 -5.64 15.98
N ILE A 235 15.90 -4.32 16.14
CA ILE A 235 14.79 -3.37 16.03
C ILE A 235 14.21 -3.32 14.61
N PRO A 236 15.00 -3.02 13.55
CA PRO A 236 14.45 -2.93 12.20
C PRO A 236 13.90 -4.26 11.69
N LEU A 237 14.52 -5.40 12.02
CA LEU A 237 13.99 -6.72 11.67
C LEU A 237 12.66 -7.00 12.37
N SER A 238 12.55 -6.70 13.67
CA SER A 238 11.30 -6.88 14.42
C SER A 238 10.17 -5.98 13.88
N LEU A 239 10.48 -4.72 13.57
CA LEU A 239 9.54 -3.79 12.95
C LEU A 239 9.10 -4.28 11.56
N LEU A 240 10.03 -4.78 10.75
CA LEU A 240 9.76 -5.33 9.43
C LEU A 240 8.83 -6.55 9.51
N ILE A 241 9.11 -7.48 10.44
CA ILE A 241 8.28 -8.66 10.68
C ILE A 241 6.87 -8.24 11.09
N TYR A 242 6.74 -7.44 12.14
CA TYR A 242 5.42 -7.06 12.67
C TYR A 242 4.59 -6.27 11.65
N SER A 243 5.17 -5.19 11.10
CA SER A 243 4.46 -4.31 10.17
C SER A 243 4.23 -4.98 8.81
N GLY A 244 5.18 -5.76 8.32
CA GLY A 244 5.12 -6.48 7.04
C GLY A 244 4.08 -7.58 7.06
N THR A 245 4.15 -8.50 8.03
CA THR A 245 3.17 -9.59 8.16
C THR A 245 1.77 -9.03 8.35
N TYR A 246 1.59 -8.00 9.19
CA TYR A 246 0.28 -7.35 9.35
C TYR A 246 -0.21 -6.73 8.03
N HIS A 247 0.61 -5.94 7.34
CA HIS A 247 0.21 -5.25 6.13
C HIS A 247 -0.19 -6.22 5.02
N ILE A 248 0.55 -7.31 4.87
CA ILE A 248 0.32 -8.35 3.86
C ILE A 248 -0.93 -9.17 4.21
N VAL A 249 -1.05 -9.69 5.44
CA VAL A 249 -2.22 -10.50 5.85
C VAL A 249 -3.50 -9.68 5.83
N ALA A 250 -3.47 -8.44 6.33
CA ALA A 250 -4.62 -7.54 6.26
C ALA A 250 -4.96 -7.15 4.82
N GLY A 251 -3.95 -6.91 4.00
CA GLY A 251 -4.10 -6.69 2.56
C GLY A 251 -4.73 -7.89 1.85
N ALA A 252 -4.30 -9.11 2.15
CA ALA A 252 -4.82 -10.35 1.58
C ALA A 252 -6.31 -10.53 1.92
N CYS A 253 -6.69 -10.32 3.19
CA CYS A 253 -8.08 -10.35 3.60
C CYS A 253 -8.95 -9.36 2.81
N GLN A 254 -8.45 -8.15 2.56
CA GLN A 254 -9.16 -7.16 1.76
C GLN A 254 -9.20 -7.51 0.27
N TYR A 255 -8.09 -8.02 -0.27
CA TYR A 255 -7.96 -8.42 -1.66
C TYR A 255 -8.96 -9.53 -2.01
N LEU A 256 -9.03 -10.54 -1.15
CA LEU A 256 -9.94 -11.69 -1.24
C LEU A 256 -11.36 -11.38 -0.78
N GLN A 257 -11.62 -10.14 -0.33
CA GLN A 257 -12.92 -9.69 0.17
C GLN A 257 -13.48 -10.54 1.32
N ILE A 258 -12.61 -10.97 2.24
CA ILE A 258 -13.00 -11.81 3.39
C ILE A 258 -13.79 -10.96 4.39
N ARG A 259 -15.09 -11.24 4.48
CA ARG A 259 -16.01 -10.50 5.36
C ARG A 259 -16.29 -11.21 6.68
N SER A 260 -16.41 -12.55 6.64
CA SER A 260 -16.78 -13.31 7.83
C SER A 260 -15.79 -13.12 8.98
N LEU A 261 -16.33 -12.84 10.17
CA LEU A 261 -15.54 -12.66 11.39
C LEU A 261 -14.75 -13.92 11.74
N GLN A 262 -15.33 -15.11 11.52
CA GLN A 262 -14.65 -16.38 11.76
C GLN A 262 -13.41 -16.55 10.86
N ALA A 263 -13.53 -16.25 9.56
CA ALA A 263 -12.38 -16.31 8.67
C ALA A 263 -11.33 -15.25 9.06
N ARG A 264 -11.76 -14.01 9.37
CA ARG A 264 -10.84 -12.97 9.85
C ARG A 264 -10.10 -13.38 11.13
N ARG A 265 -10.76 -14.11 12.04
CA ARG A 265 -10.11 -14.71 13.22
C ARG A 265 -9.05 -15.73 12.84
N GLN A 266 -9.33 -16.61 11.87
CA GLN A 266 -8.33 -17.55 11.36
C GLN A 266 -7.13 -16.81 10.76
N TRP A 267 -7.37 -15.75 9.98
CA TRP A 267 -6.28 -14.92 9.43
C TRP A 267 -5.48 -14.18 10.51
N SER A 268 -6.12 -13.76 11.61
CA SER A 268 -5.40 -13.21 12.76
C SER A 268 -4.53 -14.25 13.46
N ASN A 269 -4.96 -15.51 13.53
CA ASN A 269 -4.13 -16.60 14.04
C ASN A 269 -2.92 -16.84 13.13
N VAL A 270 -3.10 -16.79 11.80
CA VAL A 270 -1.99 -16.88 10.83
C VAL A 270 -1.01 -15.73 11.02
N LEU A 271 -1.52 -14.50 11.14
CA LEU A 271 -0.70 -13.32 11.45
C LEU A 271 0.10 -13.53 12.74
N PHE A 272 -0.57 -13.93 13.83
CA PHE A 272 0.09 -14.15 15.11
C PHE A 272 1.17 -15.23 15.02
N ALA A 273 0.87 -16.37 14.39
CA ALA A 273 1.81 -17.47 14.21
C ALA A 273 3.04 -17.04 13.39
N LEU A 274 2.85 -16.34 12.27
CA LEU A 274 3.95 -15.84 11.44
C LEU A 274 4.81 -14.80 12.16
N THR A 275 4.19 -13.85 12.85
CA THR A 275 4.91 -12.84 13.63
C THR A 275 5.69 -13.47 14.77
N LEU A 276 5.07 -14.38 15.54
CA LEU A 276 5.73 -15.09 16.64
C LEU A 276 6.90 -15.93 16.11
N SER A 277 6.68 -16.68 15.02
CA SER A 277 7.74 -17.44 14.35
C SER A 277 8.90 -16.54 13.94
N GLY A 278 8.62 -15.39 13.32
CA GLY A 278 9.66 -14.42 12.94
C GLY A 278 10.46 -13.88 14.13
N LEU A 279 9.80 -13.54 15.24
CA LEU A 279 10.49 -13.08 16.45
C LEU A 279 11.33 -14.20 17.09
N VAL A 280 10.82 -15.43 17.10
CA VAL A 280 11.58 -16.61 17.54
C VAL A 280 12.79 -16.85 16.62
N ALA A 281 12.63 -16.70 15.31
CA ALA A 281 13.74 -16.79 14.34
C ALA A 281 14.85 -15.77 14.65
N VAL A 282 14.49 -14.48 14.85
CA VAL A 282 15.46 -13.43 15.23
C VAL A 282 16.15 -13.78 16.54
N TYR A 283 15.40 -14.20 17.56
CA TYR A 283 15.97 -14.60 18.85
C TYR A 283 16.95 -15.77 18.70
N ARG A 284 16.55 -16.85 18.00
CA ARG A 284 17.37 -18.04 17.82
C ARG A 284 18.63 -17.73 17.01
N LEU A 285 18.53 -16.95 15.94
CA LEU A 285 19.69 -16.50 15.16
C LEU A 285 20.65 -15.65 16.01
N SER A 286 20.14 -14.79 16.89
CA SER A 286 20.97 -13.97 17.80
C SER A 286 21.72 -14.77 18.88
N LYS A 287 21.34 -16.04 19.09
CA LYS A 287 21.92 -16.93 20.11
C LYS A 287 22.65 -18.14 19.53
N TRP A 288 22.60 -18.33 18.22
CA TRP A 288 23.29 -19.43 17.57
C TRP A 288 24.81 -19.27 17.67
N SER A 289 25.57 -20.36 17.48
CA SER A 289 27.04 -20.34 17.53
C SER A 289 27.62 -19.19 16.69
N PRO A 290 28.61 -18.43 17.22
CA PRO A 290 29.15 -17.26 16.54
C PRO A 290 29.67 -17.61 15.14
N THR A 291 29.19 -16.91 14.12
CA THR A 291 29.75 -16.98 12.77
C THR A 291 30.74 -15.84 12.58
N LEU A 292 32.03 -16.13 12.69
CA LEU A 292 33.13 -15.15 12.52
C LEU A 292 33.53 -14.92 11.05
N ALA A 293 33.09 -15.78 10.13
CA ALA A 293 33.39 -15.70 8.71
C ALA A 293 32.73 -14.47 8.05
N GLY A 294 33.45 -13.76 7.18
CA GLY A 294 32.92 -12.61 6.42
C GLY A 294 32.80 -11.28 7.17
N SER A 295 33.08 -11.26 8.49
CA SER A 295 32.89 -10.09 9.38
C SER A 295 33.53 -8.79 8.90
N THR A 296 34.71 -8.85 8.27
CA THR A 296 35.41 -7.67 7.73
C THR A 296 34.74 -7.09 6.48
N GLN A 297 34.12 -7.93 5.66
CA GLN A 297 33.38 -7.49 4.47
C GLN A 297 32.03 -6.90 4.86
N TYR A 298 31.35 -7.49 5.85
CA TYR A 298 30.08 -6.99 6.36
C TYR A 298 30.22 -5.61 7.01
N ARG A 299 31.33 -5.35 7.71
CA ARG A 299 31.61 -4.03 8.30
C ARG A 299 31.58 -2.90 7.27
N LYS A 300 32.11 -3.14 6.06
CA LYS A 300 32.13 -2.16 4.96
C LYS A 300 30.74 -1.75 4.49
N ILE A 301 29.72 -2.59 4.65
CA ILE A 301 28.32 -2.23 4.38
C ILE A 301 27.89 -1.09 5.31
N PHE A 302 28.27 -1.16 6.58
CA PHE A 302 27.89 -0.20 7.62
C PHE A 302 28.71 1.10 7.58
N GLU A 303 29.97 1.03 7.19
CA GLU A 303 30.81 2.21 6.90
C GLU A 303 30.18 3.06 5.78
N LYS A 304 29.67 2.41 4.73
CA LYS A 304 29.05 3.10 3.57
C LYS A 304 27.75 3.84 3.91
N ILE A 305 27.09 3.49 5.02
CA ILE A 305 25.88 4.15 5.53
C ILE A 305 26.14 5.00 6.77
N HIS A 306 27.42 5.25 7.09
CA HIS A 306 27.88 6.09 8.21
C HIS A 306 27.28 5.67 9.57
N LEU A 307 27.01 4.37 9.72
CA LEU A 307 26.61 3.77 11.00
C LEU A 307 27.83 3.25 11.79
N LEU A 308 29.01 3.34 11.18
CA LEU A 308 30.34 3.10 11.74
C LEU A 308 31.31 4.18 11.26
#